data_AF-A0A1F7T0Z4-F1
#
_entry.id   AF-A0A1F7T0Z4-F1
#
_cell.length_a   1.000
_cell.length_b   1.000
_cell.length_c   1.000
_cell.angle_alpha   90.00
_cell.angle_beta   90.00
_cell.angle_gamma   90.00
#
_symmetry.space_group_name_H-M   'P 1'
#
loop_
_entity.id
_entity.type
_entity.pdbx_description
1 polymer ?
#
loop_
_entity_poly.entity_id
_entity_poly.type
_entity_poly.pdbx_seq_one_letter_code
_entity_poly.pdbx_strand_id
1 'polypeptide(L)'
;MFLGFDFGPWEVFGLMGNACFGSRFIVQWIHSERVGRSEVPVVFWYLSLAGSVILLIYFFQRRSIIGVLAYLPNFVPYIRNLMLIAKEKRGGNFQPGSHS
;
A
#
# COMPACT_ATOMS: atom_id res chain seq x y z
N MET A 1 9.90 24.61 20.96
CA MET A 1 10.85 23.55 20.53
C MET A 1 10.72 22.36 21.47
N PHE A 2 9.79 21.45 21.19
CA PHE A 2 9.72 20.16 21.86
C PHE A 2 10.13 19.13 20.79
N LEU A 3 11.27 18.46 20.97
CA LEU A 3 11.88 17.43 20.10
C LEU A 3 12.66 17.85 18.83
N GLY A 4 12.71 19.12 18.42
CA GLY A 4 13.54 19.53 17.27
C GLY A 4 13.07 19.00 15.90
N PHE A 5 11.80 18.56 15.81
CA PHE A 5 11.16 18.26 14.53
C PHE A 5 10.52 19.53 13.96
N ASP A 6 11.05 20.00 12.84
CA ASP A 6 10.38 21.00 12.03
C ASP A 6 9.34 20.30 11.15
N PHE A 7 8.06 20.45 11.50
CA PHE A 7 6.95 19.93 10.69
C PHE A 7 6.73 20.82 9.47
N GLY A 8 7.62 20.70 8.49
CA GLY A 8 7.47 21.33 7.20
C GLY A 8 6.44 20.62 6.31
N PRO A 9 6.06 21.24 5.18
CA PRO A 9 5.16 20.64 4.19
C PRO A 9 5.63 19.26 3.71
N TRP A 10 6.94 19.03 3.65
CA TRP A 10 7.53 17.76 3.22
C TRP A 10 7.43 16.67 4.28
N GLU A 11 7.56 17.00 5.56
CA GLU A 11 7.39 16.08 6.67
C GLU A 11 5.93 15.61 6.77
N VAL A 12 4.97 16.54 6.59
CA VAL A 12 3.54 16.18 6.49
C VAL A 12 3.30 15.26 5.31
N PHE A 13 3.90 15.52 4.16
CA PHE A 13 3.78 14.66 2.98
C PHE A 13 4.35 13.24 3.23
N GLY A 14 5.52 13.14 3.87
CA GLY A 14 6.09 11.85 4.28
C GLY A 14 5.24 11.10 5.31
N LEU A 15 4.60 11.83 6.23
CA LEU A 15 3.66 11.27 7.20
C LEU A 15 2.38 10.76 6.52
N MET A 16 1.83 11.49 5.54
CA MET A 16 0.70 11.03 4.74
C MET A 16 1.04 9.74 3.97
N GLY A 17 2.24 9.67 3.39
CA GLY A 17 2.74 8.46 2.74
C GLY A 17 2.81 7.27 3.70
N ASN A 18 3.36 7.48 4.90
CA ASN A 18 3.43 6.45 5.94
C ASN A 18 2.04 6.03 6.44
N ALA A 19 1.13 6.98 6.66
CA ALA A 19 -0.24 6.69 7.08
C ALA A 19 -0.98 5.88 6.01
N CYS A 20 -0.86 6.25 4.73
CA CYS A 20 -1.42 5.50 3.61
C CYS A 20 -0.82 4.09 3.55
N PHE A 21 0.50 3.96 3.61
CA PHE A 21 1.18 2.66 3.58
C PHE A 21 0.85 1.80 4.81
N GLY A 22 0.67 2.38 5.99
CA GLY A 22 0.30 1.68 7.22
C GLY A 22 -1.18 1.26 7.26
N SER A 23 -2.06 2.06 6.67
CA SER A 23 -3.51 1.79 6.63
C SER A 23 -3.86 0.45 5.98
N ARG A 24 -2.98 -0.08 5.12
CA ARG A 24 -3.15 -1.40 4.48
C ARG A 24 -3.33 -2.53 5.50
N PHE A 25 -2.65 -2.46 6.64
CA PHE A 25 -2.79 -3.48 7.70
C PHE A 25 -4.12 -3.35 8.42
N ILE A 26 -4.58 -2.11 8.65
CA ILE A 26 -5.88 -1.85 9.24
C ILE A 26 -6.99 -2.35 8.31
N VAL A 27 -6.89 -2.05 7.02
CA VAL A 27 -7.85 -2.52 6.00
C VAL A 27 -7.86 -4.05 5.90
N GLN A 28 -6.67 -4.68 5.92
CA GLN A 28 -6.58 -6.13 5.90
C GLN A 28 -7.19 -6.75 7.15
N TRP A 29 -6.92 -6.20 8.34
CA TRP A 29 -7.48 -6.68 9.58
C TRP A 29 -9.01 -6.56 9.59
N ILE A 30 -9.56 -5.38 9.26
CA ILE A 30 -11.01 -5.16 9.18
C ILE A 30 -11.66 -6.11 8.18
N HIS A 31 -11.02 -6.33 7.02
CA HIS A 31 -11.52 -7.27 6.02
C HIS A 31 -11.50 -8.72 6.54
N SER A 32 -10.41 -9.12 7.19
CA SER A 32 -10.24 -10.45 7.77
C SER A 32 -11.26 -10.74 8.87
N GLU A 33 -11.55 -9.76 9.73
CA GLU A 33 -12.60 -9.88 10.78
C GLU A 33 -13.99 -10.02 10.16
N ARG A 34 -14.29 -9.25 9.11
CA ARG A 34 -15.60 -9.30 8.45
C ARG A 34 -15.86 -10.62 7.72
N VAL A 35 -14.83 -11.21 7.12
CA VAL A 35 -14.94 -12.41 6.29
C VAL A 35 -14.60 -13.69 7.07
N GLY A 36 -13.92 -13.56 8.22
CA GLY A 36 -13.42 -14.69 9.01
C GLY A 36 -12.30 -15.47 8.33
N ARG A 37 -11.65 -14.89 7.31
CA ARG A 37 -10.61 -15.54 6.50
C ARG A 37 -9.41 -14.61 6.33
N SER A 38 -8.21 -15.19 6.34
CA SER A 38 -6.95 -14.47 6.12
C SER A 38 -6.73 -14.20 4.63
N GLU A 39 -7.60 -13.39 4.05
CA GLU A 39 -7.57 -13.02 2.63
C GLU A 39 -7.11 -11.57 2.47
N VAL A 40 -6.20 -11.32 1.51
CA VAL A 40 -5.68 -9.99 1.22
C VAL A 40 -6.64 -9.24 0.30
N PRO A 41 -7.31 -8.16 0.76
CA PRO A 41 -8.29 -7.46 -0.07
C PRO A 41 -7.61 -6.74 -1.23
N VAL A 42 -8.31 -6.58 -2.36
CA VAL A 42 -7.79 -5.84 -3.53
C VAL A 42 -7.32 -4.42 -3.17
N VAL A 43 -8.04 -3.78 -2.23
CA VAL A 43 -7.72 -2.44 -1.71
C VAL A 43 -6.34 -2.38 -1.05
N PHE A 44 -5.86 -3.48 -0.47
CA PHE A 44 -4.50 -3.58 0.10
C PHE A 44 -3.43 -3.27 -0.96
N TRP A 45 -3.58 -3.82 -2.17
CA TRP A 45 -2.61 -3.63 -3.25
C TRP A 45 -2.62 -2.19 -3.76
N TYR A 46 -3.80 -1.58 -3.87
CA TYR A 46 -3.92 -0.16 -4.26
C TYR A 46 -3.31 0.79 -3.22
N LEU A 47 -3.60 0.58 -1.93
CA LEU A 47 -3.03 1.39 -0.85
C LEU A 47 -1.50 1.24 -0.78
N SER A 48 -1.00 0.02 -0.97
CA SER A 48 0.45 -0.24 -0.94
C SER A 48 1.17 0.44 -2.11
N LEU A 49 0.57 0.42 -3.31
CA LEU A 49 1.10 1.14 -4.47
C LEU A 49 1.07 2.66 -4.24
N ALA A 50 -0.06 3.21 -3.81
CA ALA A 50 -0.21 4.65 -3.56
C ALA A 50 0.74 5.16 -2.46
N GLY A 51 0.80 4.46 -1.32
CA GLY A 51 1.71 4.79 -0.23
C GLY A 51 3.18 4.70 -0.65
N SER A 52 3.55 3.68 -1.44
CA SER A 52 4.92 3.54 -1.95
C SER A 52 5.29 4.64 -2.93
N VAL A 53 4.37 5.11 -3.79
CA VAL A 53 4.61 6.26 -4.68
C VAL A 53 4.88 7.53 -3.86
N ILE A 54 4.03 7.82 -2.87
CA ILE A 54 4.18 9.01 -2.02
C ILE A 54 5.52 8.96 -1.27
N LEU A 55 5.86 7.81 -0.70
CA LEU A 55 7.11 7.62 0.04
C LEU A 55 8.33 7.67 -0.88
N LEU A 56 8.24 7.12 -2.09
CA LEU A 56 9.30 7.21 -3.08
C LEU A 56 9.59 8.66 -3.46
N ILE A 57 8.55 9.47 -3.71
CA ILE A 57 8.67 10.91 -3.98
C ILE A 57 9.32 11.63 -2.79
N TYR A 58 8.87 11.33 -1.57
CA TYR A 58 9.44 11.90 -0.35
C TYR A 58 10.94 11.56 -0.20
N PHE A 59 11.33 10.29 -0.32
CA PHE A 59 12.72 9.87 -0.15
C PHE A 59 13.63 10.34 -1.29
N PHE A 60 13.08 10.50 -2.50
CA PHE A 60 13.79 11.12 -3.61
C PHE A 60 14.08 12.59 -3.30
N GLN A 61 13.10 13.35 -2.79
CA GLN A 61 13.28 14.72 -2.35
C GLN A 61 14.31 14.83 -1.19
N ARG A 62 14.31 13.87 -0.26
CA ARG A 62 15.30 13.78 0.82
C ARG A 62 16.67 13.25 0.36
N ARG A 63 16.85 12.96 -0.94
CA ARG A 63 18.06 12.34 -1.53
C ARG A 63 18.55 11.10 -0.78
N SER A 64 17.62 10.31 -0.24
CA SER A 64 17.93 9.11 0.51
C SER A 64 17.85 7.88 -0.40
N ILE A 65 19.01 7.34 -0.77
CA ILE A 65 19.09 6.12 -1.56
C ILE A 65 18.47 4.93 -0.83
N ILE A 66 18.60 4.88 0.51
CA ILE A 66 18.05 3.80 1.34
C ILE A 66 16.52 3.80 1.24
N GLY A 67 15.89 4.97 1.31
CA GLY A 67 14.44 5.08 1.16
C GLY A 67 13.98 4.71 -0.25
N VAL A 68 14.66 5.21 -1.29
CA VAL A 68 14.32 4.87 -2.67
C VAL A 68 14.40 3.37 -2.93
N LEU A 69 15.48 2.72 -2.49
CA LEU A 69 15.67 1.28 -2.63
C LEU A 69 14.72 0.45 -1.74
N ALA A 70 14.21 1.01 -0.64
CA ALA A 70 13.21 0.33 0.19
C ALA A 70 11.82 0.31 -0.47
N TYR A 71 11.43 1.35 -1.20
CA TYR A 71 10.08 1.46 -1.77
C TYR A 71 9.99 1.06 -3.25
N LEU A 72 11.05 1.23 -4.04
CA LEU A 72 11.03 0.90 -5.47
C LEU A 72 10.73 -0.59 -5.77
N PRO A 73 11.30 -1.57 -5.04
CA PRO A 73 11.04 -3.00 -5.32
C PRO A 73 9.59 -3.41 -5.03
N ASN A 74 8.91 -2.69 -4.13
CA ASN A 74 7.54 -3.02 -3.71
C ASN A 74 6.53 -2.90 -4.86
N PHE A 75 6.82 -2.12 -5.89
CA PHE A 75 5.95 -1.95 -7.06
C PHE A 75 5.73 -3.26 -7.83
N VAL A 76 6.75 -4.12 -7.91
CA VAL A 76 6.72 -5.37 -8.67
C VAL A 76 5.60 -6.31 -8.18
N PRO A 77 5.58 -6.74 -6.89
CA PRO A 77 4.52 -7.60 -6.39
C PRO A 77 3.14 -6.92 -6.44
N TYR A 78 3.07 -5.60 -6.22
CA TYR A 78 1.78 -4.88 -6.19
C TYR A 78 1.14 -4.82 -7.57
N ILE A 79 1.90 -4.44 -8.59
CA ILE A 79 1.41 -4.37 -9.97
C ILE A 79 1.09 -5.77 -10.47
N ARG A 80 1.94 -6.77 -10.20
CA ARG A 80 1.67 -8.17 -10.57
C ARG A 80 0.34 -8.67 -10.00
N ASN A 81 0.10 -8.47 -8.71
CA ASN A 81 -1.12 -8.95 -8.07
C ASN A 81 -2.36 -8.21 -8.58
N LEU A 82 -2.27 -6.89 -8.82
CA LEU A 82 -3.35 -6.14 -9.45
C LEU A 82 -3.65 -6.64 -10.88
N MET A 83 -2.63 -6.98 -11.67
CA MET A 83 -2.82 -7.55 -13.01
C MET A 83 -3.49 -8.93 -12.96
N LEU A 84 -3.12 -9.79 -12.01
CA LEU A 84 -3.76 -11.10 -11.82
C LEU A 84 -5.24 -10.95 -11.47
N ILE A 85 -5.56 -10.08 -10.51
CA ILE A 85 -6.94 -9.78 -10.10
C ILE A 85 -7.74 -9.18 -11.28
N ALA A 86 -7.13 -8.29 -12.07
CA ALA A 86 -7.80 -7.71 -13.24
C ALA A 86 -8.05 -8.75 -14.34
N LYS A 87 -7.13 -9.70 -14.54
CA LYS A 87 -7.29 -10.79 -15.50
C LYS A 87 -8.41 -11.75 -15.07
N GLU A 88 -8.48 -12.09 -13.79
CA GLU A 88 -9.54 -12.94 -13.22
C GLU A 88 -10.94 -12.32 -13.42
N LYS A 89 -11.06 -11.00 -13.19
CA LYS A 89 -12.31 -10.26 -13.45
C LYS A 89 -12.71 -10.22 -14.93
N ARG A 90 -11.75 -10.18 -15.86
CA ARG A 90 -12.02 -10.16 -17.31
C ARG A 90 -12.31 -11.54 -17.89
N GLY A 91 -11.81 -12.61 -17.28
CA GLY A 91 -11.99 -13.98 -17.75
C GLY A 91 -13.37 -14.60 -17.44
N GLY A 92 -14.30 -13.85 -16.83
CA GLY A 92 -15.64 -14.34 -16.52
C GLY A 92 -15.70 -15.40 -15.41
N ASN A 93 -14.59 -15.71 -14.74
CA ASN A 93 -14.54 -16.73 -13.69
C ASN A 93 -14.74 -16.14 -12.27
N PHE A 94 -15.44 -15.01 -12.16
CA PHE A 94 -15.79 -14.44 -10.86
C PHE A 94 -16.92 -15.27 -10.23
N GLN A 95 -16.55 -16.28 -9.44
CA GLN A 95 -17.40 -16.82 -8.39
C GLN A 95 -17.07 -16.08 -7.09
N PRO A 96 -17.84 -15.06 -6.68
CA PRO A 96 -17.74 -14.56 -5.32
C PRO A 96 -18.32 -15.63 -4.38
N GLY A 97 -17.47 -16.44 -3.78
CA GLY A 97 -17.85 -17.26 -2.62
C GLY A 97 -18.15 -18.75 -2.87
N SER A 98 -17.38 -19.46 -3.69
CA SER A 98 -17.41 -20.94 -3.71
C SER A 98 -16.32 -21.54 -2.81
N HIS A 99 -16.47 -21.38 -1.50
CA HIS A 99 -15.80 -22.26 -0.55
C HIS A 99 -16.79 -22.53 0.57
N SER A 100 -17.36 -23.74 0.46
CA SER A 100 -18.35 -24.46 1.29
C SER A 100 -19.74 -23.86 1.38
#